data_AF-A0AAD7F1A5-F1
#
_entry.id   AF-A0AAD7F1A5-F1
#
_cell.length_a   1.000
_cell.length_b   1.000
_cell.length_c   1.000
_cell.angle_alpha   90.00
_cell.angle_beta   90.00
_cell.angle_gamma   90.00
#
_symmetry.space_group_name_H-M   'P 1'
#
loop_
_entity.id
_entity.type
_entity.pdbx_description
1 polymer ?
#
loop_
_entity_poly.entity_id
_entity_poly.type
_entity_poly.pdbx_seq_one_letter_code
_entity_poly.pdbx_strand_id
1 'polypeptide(L)'
;MHSLSLITLVLTAASAILAHAPVKTTRSEHLLTNAQRLRRGLPPLPPVARWSPTHHALAPRASPALCTTTQTISGLIEVTDSSTGVFYGYVTTDYYMGYSTVDPTENLRTVSITIPCNPNANDLVGLNVASGTDDHPYFGAIMSYYSTDNDMSSATDNYAWMGTTDLTTAVPAVVGNSPQDAQGAEQASESPVWTYDPATAELTLTWYNTDGSMGTTIPVKAGSILYATGNVEQLASRFNRPDVRIIKYHLVQTTMVQNR
;
A
#
# COMPACT_ATOMS: atom_id res chain seq x y z
N MET A 1 10.17 10.51 76.60
CA MET A 1 11.04 9.35 76.37
C MET A 1 10.49 8.17 77.15
N HIS A 2 10.26 7.05 76.46
CA HIS A 2 10.04 5.67 76.97
C HIS A 2 8.80 5.41 77.83
N SER A 3 8.14 4.24 77.83
CA SER A 3 8.09 3.05 76.97
C SER A 3 7.11 2.08 77.66
N LEU A 4 6.19 1.50 76.87
CA LEU A 4 5.59 0.15 76.96
C LEU A 4 4.92 -0.42 78.23
N SER A 5 3.80 -1.10 77.94
CA SER A 5 3.41 -2.47 78.33
C SER A 5 2.17 -2.59 79.24
N LEU A 6 0.98 -2.93 78.73
CA LEU A 6 0.39 -4.23 78.37
C LEU A 6 -0.18 -5.02 79.56
N ILE A 7 -1.48 -5.36 79.43
CA ILE A 7 -2.16 -6.65 79.72
C ILE A 7 -3.55 -6.40 80.31
N THR A 8 -4.58 -6.79 79.55
CA THR A 8 -5.96 -6.89 80.01
C THR A 8 -6.44 -8.31 79.74
N LEU A 9 -6.83 -9.00 80.82
CA LEU A 9 -7.38 -10.35 80.83
C LEU A 9 -8.92 -10.25 80.79
N VAL A 10 -9.59 -10.96 79.88
CA VAL A 10 -11.07 -11.05 79.86
C VAL A 10 -11.51 -12.51 79.96
N LEU A 11 -12.53 -12.66 80.80
CA LEU A 11 -13.15 -13.89 81.29
C LEU A 11 -14.17 -14.49 80.31
N THR A 12 -14.36 -15.79 80.49
CA THR A 12 -15.23 -16.80 79.85
C THR A 12 -16.71 -16.47 79.64
N ALA A 13 -17.31 -17.07 78.60
CA ALA A 13 -18.65 -17.69 78.67
C ALA A 13 -18.80 -18.83 77.65
N ALA A 14 -19.22 -20.01 78.14
CA ALA A 14 -19.56 -21.19 77.36
C ALA A 14 -21.05 -21.19 77.00
N SER A 15 -21.41 -21.75 75.84
CA SER A 15 -22.80 -22.13 75.51
C SER A 15 -22.79 -23.40 74.68
N ALA A 16 -23.75 -24.27 75.00
CA ALA A 16 -23.79 -25.68 74.65
C ALA A 16 -24.86 -26.00 73.58
N ILE A 17 -24.49 -26.92 72.68
CA ILE A 17 -25.28 -28.03 72.09
C ILE A 17 -26.52 -27.71 71.21
N LEU A 18 -26.45 -28.14 69.94
CA LEU A 18 -27.37 -29.15 69.34
C LEU A 18 -26.86 -29.57 67.95
N ALA A 19 -26.03 -30.62 67.89
CA ALA A 19 -25.64 -31.25 66.63
C ALA A 19 -26.68 -32.33 66.26
N HIS A 20 -27.43 -32.10 65.19
CA HIS A 20 -28.27 -33.11 64.55
C HIS A 20 -27.36 -34.19 63.93
N ALA A 21 -27.55 -35.45 64.33
CA ALA A 21 -26.86 -36.57 63.72
C ALA A 21 -27.26 -36.71 62.24
N PRO A 22 -26.32 -36.87 61.30
CA PRO A 22 -26.66 -37.10 59.89
C PRO A 22 -27.25 -38.49 59.70
N VAL A 23 -28.43 -38.54 59.08
CA VAL A 23 -29.09 -39.76 58.62
C VAL A 23 -28.16 -40.46 57.61
N LYS A 24 -27.84 -41.74 57.86
CA LYS A 24 -27.10 -42.58 56.91
C LYS A 24 -27.92 -42.80 55.66
N THR A 25 -27.58 -42.10 54.58
CA THR A 25 -28.12 -42.33 53.24
C THR A 25 -27.78 -43.75 52.78
N THR A 26 -28.79 -44.52 52.41
CA THR A 26 -28.63 -45.88 51.89
C THR A 26 -27.95 -45.86 50.51
N ARG A 27 -27.08 -46.85 50.27
CA ARG A 27 -26.16 -47.03 49.14
C ARG A 27 -26.77 -46.92 47.71
N SER A 28 -28.09 -46.77 47.59
CA SER A 28 -28.82 -46.69 46.31
C SER A 28 -28.88 -45.27 45.71
N GLU A 29 -28.66 -44.20 46.47
CA GLU A 29 -28.79 -42.82 45.94
C GLU A 29 -27.58 -42.37 45.09
N HIS A 30 -26.45 -43.08 45.20
CA HIS A 30 -25.19 -42.71 44.55
C HIS A 30 -25.13 -43.06 43.05
N LEU A 31 -26.17 -43.68 42.50
CA LEU A 31 -26.27 -44.03 41.08
C LEU A 31 -27.26 -43.16 40.30
N LEU A 32 -27.92 -42.20 40.95
CA LEU A 32 -28.91 -41.34 40.30
C LEU A 32 -28.26 -40.13 39.66
N THR A 33 -28.61 -39.85 38.40
CA THR A 33 -28.24 -38.60 37.71
C THR A 33 -28.99 -37.40 38.30
N ASN A 34 -28.50 -36.18 38.09
CA ASN A 34 -29.18 -34.95 38.55
C ASN A 34 -30.63 -34.85 38.03
N ALA A 35 -30.90 -35.32 36.82
CA ALA A 35 -32.25 -35.37 36.26
C ALA A 35 -33.18 -36.32 37.05
N GLN A 36 -32.68 -37.49 37.44
CA GLN A 36 -33.44 -38.45 38.25
C GLN A 36 -33.66 -37.96 39.68
N ARG A 37 -32.70 -37.21 40.25
CA ARG A 37 -32.80 -36.61 41.58
C ARG A 37 -33.87 -35.52 41.62
N LEU A 38 -33.89 -34.63 40.63
CA LEU A 38 -34.91 -33.57 40.52
C LEU A 38 -36.32 -34.15 40.35
N ARG A 39 -36.50 -35.19 39.53
CA ARG A 39 -37.81 -35.88 39.40
C ARG A 39 -38.32 -36.47 40.72
N ARG A 40 -37.43 -36.76 41.67
CA ARG A 40 -37.74 -37.32 42.99
C ARG A 40 -37.79 -36.26 44.09
N GLY A 41 -37.71 -34.97 43.76
CA GLY A 41 -37.70 -33.88 44.74
C GLY A 41 -36.41 -33.83 45.59
N LEU A 42 -35.36 -34.53 45.20
CA LEU A 42 -34.06 -34.51 45.88
C LEU A 42 -33.17 -33.39 45.32
N PRO A 43 -32.29 -32.78 46.13
CA PRO A 43 -31.35 -31.77 45.66
C PRO A 43 -30.37 -32.36 44.64
N PRO A 44 -29.95 -31.59 43.62
CA PRO A 44 -28.97 -32.05 42.64
C PRO A 44 -27.62 -32.37 43.30
N LEU A 45 -26.87 -33.29 42.71
CA LEU A 45 -25.47 -33.54 43.07
C LEU A 45 -24.62 -32.31 42.70
N PRO A 46 -23.58 -32.01 43.50
CA PRO A 46 -22.65 -30.95 43.20
C PRO A 46 -21.92 -31.21 41.87
N PRO A 47 -21.58 -30.15 41.11
CA PRO A 47 -20.82 -30.30 39.88
C PRO A 47 -19.44 -30.91 40.19
N VAL A 48 -19.11 -32.01 39.52
CA VAL A 48 -17.77 -32.59 39.60
C VAL A 48 -16.85 -31.77 38.70
N ALA A 49 -15.91 -31.03 39.30
CA ALA A 49 -14.90 -30.29 38.56
C ALA A 49 -14.01 -31.26 37.79
N ARG A 50 -14.21 -31.36 36.47
CA ARG A 50 -13.36 -32.16 35.56
C ARG A 50 -12.08 -31.42 35.15
N TRP A 51 -11.63 -30.44 35.94
CA TRP A 51 -10.43 -29.68 35.64
C TRP A 51 -9.23 -30.34 36.33
N SER A 52 -8.60 -31.29 35.65
CA SER A 52 -7.21 -31.63 35.96
C SER A 52 -6.34 -30.49 35.42
N PRO A 53 -5.40 -29.90 36.19
CA PRO A 53 -4.50 -28.83 35.72
C PRO A 53 -3.56 -29.25 34.59
N THR A 54 -3.61 -30.50 34.15
CA THR A 54 -2.72 -31.11 33.15
C THR A 54 -3.32 -31.24 31.74
N HIS A 55 -4.44 -30.56 31.45
CA HIS A 55 -4.89 -30.45 30.06
C HIS A 55 -4.24 -29.25 29.38
N HIS A 56 -3.37 -29.57 28.41
CA HIS A 56 -2.79 -28.66 27.42
C HIS A 56 -3.71 -27.48 27.13
N ALA A 57 -3.29 -26.28 27.54
CA ALA A 57 -3.89 -25.05 27.04
C ALA A 57 -3.85 -25.13 25.51
N LEU A 58 -5.02 -25.10 24.87
CA LEU A 58 -5.09 -25.02 23.42
C LEU A 58 -4.30 -23.79 23.01
N ALA A 59 -3.29 -23.99 22.15
CA ALA A 59 -2.46 -22.89 21.67
C ALA A 59 -3.38 -21.79 21.12
N PRO A 60 -3.12 -20.50 21.45
CA PRO A 60 -3.87 -19.40 20.88
C PRO A 60 -3.93 -19.55 19.37
N ARG A 61 -5.13 -19.44 18.79
CA ARG A 61 -5.31 -19.47 17.34
C ARG A 61 -4.48 -18.32 16.75
N ALA A 62 -3.48 -18.65 15.94
CA ALA A 62 -2.74 -17.65 15.18
C ALA A 62 -3.72 -16.99 14.20
N SER A 63 -4.15 -15.77 14.50
CA SER A 63 -4.81 -14.93 13.50
C SER A 63 -3.81 -14.63 12.39
N PRO A 64 -4.23 -14.57 11.11
CA PRO A 64 -3.36 -14.06 10.05
C PRO A 64 -2.83 -12.70 10.49
N ALA A 65 -1.51 -12.53 10.53
CA ALA A 65 -0.92 -11.24 10.83
C ALA A 65 -1.43 -10.24 9.78
N LEU A 66 -2.00 -9.12 10.24
CA LEU A 66 -2.28 -7.99 9.35
C LEU A 66 -0.95 -7.62 8.71
N CYS A 67 -0.90 -7.68 7.39
CA CYS A 67 0.31 -7.33 6.68
C CYS A 67 0.49 -5.82 6.76
N THR A 68 1.38 -5.38 7.67
CA THR A 68 1.66 -3.98 7.97
C THR A 68 2.99 -3.51 7.39
N THR A 69 3.70 -4.37 6.66
CA THR A 69 5.01 -4.07 6.10
C THR A 69 4.86 -3.51 4.70
N THR A 70 5.33 -2.29 4.48
CA THR A 70 5.53 -1.76 3.12
C THR A 70 6.79 -2.37 2.52
N GLN A 71 6.80 -2.51 1.19
CA GLN A 71 7.97 -2.96 0.44
C GLN A 71 8.40 -1.83 -0.49
N THR A 72 9.70 -1.52 -0.50
CA THR A 72 10.29 -0.61 -1.46
C THR A 72 10.91 -1.42 -2.58
N ILE A 73 10.48 -1.15 -3.81
CA ILE A 73 11.02 -1.74 -5.03
C ILE A 73 11.75 -0.63 -5.78
N SER A 74 12.98 -0.91 -6.21
CA SER A 74 13.77 0.02 -7.03
C SER A 74 14.19 -0.65 -8.33
N GLY A 75 14.29 0.13 -9.40
CA GLY A 75 14.62 -0.41 -10.71
C GLY A 75 14.74 0.65 -11.79
N LEU A 76 14.97 0.17 -13.01
CA LEU A 76 14.95 0.97 -14.24
C LEU A 76 13.54 0.94 -14.83
N ILE A 77 13.14 2.01 -15.51
CA ILE A 77 11.90 2.03 -16.29
C ILE A 77 12.23 1.62 -17.73
N GLU A 78 11.85 0.42 -18.11
CA GLU A 78 11.90 -0.10 -19.47
C GLU A 78 10.72 0.40 -20.29
N VAL A 79 10.96 0.71 -21.56
CA VAL A 79 9.96 1.16 -22.52
C VAL A 79 9.86 0.16 -23.68
N THR A 80 8.66 -0.36 -23.91
CA THR A 80 8.38 -1.32 -24.99
C THR A 80 7.24 -0.83 -25.88
N ASP A 81 7.16 -1.35 -27.10
CA ASP A 81 6.01 -1.16 -27.99
C ASP A 81 4.78 -1.87 -27.42
N SER A 82 3.65 -1.16 -27.31
CA SER A 82 2.46 -1.72 -26.67
C SER A 82 1.82 -2.88 -27.42
N SER A 83 2.06 -2.98 -28.74
CA SER A 83 1.43 -3.98 -29.61
C SER A 83 2.32 -5.18 -29.89
N THR A 84 3.62 -4.94 -30.05
CA THR A 84 4.60 -5.96 -30.46
C THR A 84 5.53 -6.41 -29.34
N GLY A 85 5.61 -5.64 -28.24
CA GLY A 85 6.57 -5.89 -27.16
C GLY A 85 8.02 -5.59 -27.53
N VAL A 86 8.27 -4.94 -28.69
CA VAL A 86 9.62 -4.55 -29.10
C VAL A 86 10.21 -3.59 -28.07
N PHE A 87 11.42 -3.89 -27.60
CA PHE A 87 12.16 -3.04 -26.67
C PHE A 87 12.65 -1.76 -27.35
N TYR A 88 12.36 -0.61 -26.73
CA TYR A 88 12.80 0.71 -27.21
C TYR A 88 13.94 1.32 -26.38
N GLY A 89 14.18 0.83 -25.16
CA GLY A 89 15.21 1.37 -24.28
C GLY A 89 14.72 1.54 -22.85
N TYR A 90 15.54 2.25 -22.06
CA TYR A 90 15.18 2.67 -20.71
C TYR A 90 15.01 4.19 -20.65
N VAL A 91 14.24 4.67 -19.67
CA VAL A 91 14.12 6.10 -19.35
C VAL A 91 15.47 6.64 -18.89
N THR A 92 15.89 7.80 -19.41
CA THR A 92 17.17 8.42 -19.09
C THR A 92 17.12 9.46 -17.99
N THR A 93 18.31 9.84 -17.50
CA THR A 93 18.49 11.03 -16.69
C THR A 93 18.44 12.32 -17.51
N ASP A 94 18.78 12.24 -18.79
CA ASP A 94 18.81 13.41 -19.68
C ASP A 94 17.39 13.87 -20.02
N TYR A 95 17.11 15.14 -19.75
CA TYR A 95 15.87 15.82 -20.16
C TYR A 95 16.20 17.20 -20.74
N TYR A 96 15.48 17.58 -21.80
CA TYR A 96 15.49 18.96 -22.33
C TYR A 96 14.06 19.52 -22.42
N MET A 97 13.08 18.65 -22.69
CA MET A 97 11.63 18.97 -22.65
C MET A 97 10.83 17.78 -22.14
N GLY A 98 11.44 16.93 -21.29
CA GLY A 98 10.95 15.61 -20.96
C GLY A 98 12.04 14.56 -21.16
N TYR A 99 11.84 13.40 -20.55
CA TYR A 99 12.81 12.31 -20.61
C TYR A 99 12.81 11.62 -21.96
N SER A 100 14.00 11.17 -22.32
CA SER A 100 14.22 10.36 -23.51
C SER A 100 14.34 8.88 -23.18
N THR A 101 14.14 8.05 -24.19
CA THR A 101 14.58 6.65 -24.23
C THR A 101 15.93 6.58 -24.92
N VAL A 102 16.89 5.83 -24.36
CA VAL A 102 18.19 5.55 -25.01
C VAL A 102 18.56 4.07 -25.00
N ASP A 103 19.57 3.76 -25.83
CA ASP A 103 20.36 2.54 -25.87
C ASP A 103 20.93 2.21 -24.45
N PRO A 104 20.96 0.95 -24.00
CA PRO A 104 20.85 0.55 -22.60
C PRO A 104 22.11 0.73 -21.73
N THR A 105 23.05 1.60 -22.09
CA THR A 105 24.38 1.63 -21.46
C THR A 105 24.73 2.91 -20.71
N GLU A 106 24.08 4.05 -20.97
CA GLU A 106 24.48 5.34 -20.38
C GLU A 106 23.27 6.15 -19.89
N ASN A 107 23.49 6.98 -18.86
CA ASN A 107 22.51 7.93 -18.31
C ASN A 107 21.15 7.30 -17.96
N LEU A 108 21.15 6.09 -17.40
CA LEU A 108 19.93 5.37 -17.05
C LEU A 108 19.29 5.93 -15.78
N ARG A 109 17.97 6.13 -15.80
CA ARG A 109 17.22 6.60 -14.63
C ARG A 109 16.73 5.44 -13.79
N THR A 110 17.11 5.44 -12.52
CA THR A 110 16.53 4.57 -11.51
C THR A 110 15.41 5.29 -10.77
N VAL A 111 14.33 4.57 -10.54
CA VAL A 111 13.20 5.00 -9.71
C VAL A 111 12.97 4.00 -8.60
N SER A 112 12.24 4.45 -7.58
CA SER A 112 11.81 3.62 -6.47
C SER A 112 10.34 3.87 -6.15
N ILE A 113 9.63 2.78 -5.90
CA ILE A 113 8.24 2.79 -5.45
C ILE A 113 8.15 2.16 -4.07
N THR A 114 7.29 2.71 -3.24
CA THR A 114 6.88 2.07 -1.99
C THR A 114 5.47 1.56 -2.15
N ILE A 115 5.30 0.24 -2.10
CA ILE A 115 4.01 -0.42 -2.20
C ILE A 115 3.62 -1.02 -0.85
N PRO A 116 2.32 -1.00 -0.48
CA PRO A 116 1.86 -1.82 0.63
C PRO A 116 2.04 -3.29 0.27
N CYS A 117 2.16 -4.18 1.26
CA CYS A 117 2.33 -5.60 0.97
C CYS A 117 1.10 -6.31 0.39
N ASN A 118 -0.04 -5.62 0.28
CA ASN A 118 -1.18 -6.06 -0.49
C ASN A 118 -1.63 -4.91 -1.41
N PRO A 119 -0.84 -4.61 -2.46
CA PRO A 119 -1.17 -3.50 -3.36
C PRO A 119 -2.42 -3.84 -4.16
N ASN A 120 -3.36 -2.91 -4.22
CA ASN A 120 -4.39 -2.98 -5.25
C ASN A 120 -3.77 -2.47 -6.56
N ALA A 121 -4.04 -3.13 -7.68
CA ALA A 121 -3.55 -2.69 -9.00
C ALA A 121 -4.05 -1.29 -9.40
N ASN A 122 -5.07 -0.78 -8.71
CA ASN A 122 -5.61 0.56 -8.91
C ASN A 122 -5.09 1.61 -7.90
N ASP A 123 -4.24 1.22 -6.95
CA ASP A 123 -3.65 2.18 -6.01
C ASP A 123 -2.60 3.02 -6.73
N LEU A 124 -2.75 4.34 -6.67
CA LEU A 124 -1.75 5.26 -7.20
C LEU A 124 -0.46 5.17 -6.37
N VAL A 125 0.67 5.12 -7.07
CA VAL A 125 2.01 5.09 -6.48
C VAL A 125 2.82 6.29 -6.96
N GLY A 126 3.62 6.87 -6.06
CA GLY A 126 4.65 7.83 -6.44
C GLY A 126 5.90 7.12 -6.92
N LEU A 127 6.39 7.47 -8.11
CA LEU A 127 7.70 7.03 -8.61
C LEU A 127 8.77 8.01 -8.11
N ASN A 128 9.43 7.69 -7.00
CA ASN A 128 10.52 8.53 -6.49
C ASN A 128 11.76 8.33 -7.36
N VAL A 129 12.33 9.42 -7.85
CA VAL A 129 13.61 9.39 -8.56
C VAL A 129 14.73 9.07 -7.58
N ALA A 130 15.51 8.04 -7.89
CA ALA A 130 16.61 7.56 -7.04
C ALA A 130 18.01 7.86 -7.61
N SER A 131 18.08 8.34 -8.85
CA SER A 131 19.33 8.71 -9.53
C SER A 131 19.19 10.02 -10.29
N GLY A 132 20.31 10.72 -10.47
CA GLY A 132 20.36 12.00 -11.16
C GLY A 132 20.59 13.16 -10.19
N THR A 133 20.57 14.37 -10.72
CA THR A 133 20.68 15.63 -9.95
C THR A 133 19.43 16.48 -10.13
N ASP A 134 18.28 15.84 -10.34
CA ASP A 134 17.01 16.56 -10.51
C ASP A 134 16.60 17.22 -9.20
N ASP A 135 16.14 18.48 -9.29
CA ASP A 135 15.65 19.23 -8.14
C ASP A 135 14.26 18.77 -7.68
N HIS A 136 13.62 17.90 -8.48
CA HIS A 136 12.25 17.42 -8.30
C HIS A 136 12.22 15.90 -8.08
N PRO A 137 11.63 15.41 -6.97
CA PRO A 137 11.83 14.04 -6.52
C PRO A 137 10.91 12.99 -7.18
N TYR A 138 9.88 13.38 -7.93
CA TYR A 138 8.93 12.43 -8.51
C TYR A 138 9.01 12.39 -10.03
N PHE A 139 9.00 11.19 -10.61
CA PHE A 139 8.79 11.01 -12.04
C PHE A 139 7.29 11.05 -12.34
N GLY A 140 6.84 12.04 -13.12
CA GLY A 140 5.44 12.32 -13.37
C GLY A 140 5.19 12.83 -14.80
N ALA A 141 3.99 13.36 -15.01
CA ALA A 141 3.57 13.96 -16.27
C ALA A 141 3.44 15.48 -16.11
N ILE A 142 3.94 16.25 -17.07
CA ILE A 142 3.90 17.71 -17.08
C ILE A 142 3.19 18.16 -18.34
N MET A 143 2.05 18.86 -18.20
CA MET A 143 1.27 19.34 -19.32
C MET A 143 2.12 20.25 -20.21
N SER A 144 2.05 20.05 -21.52
CA SER A 144 2.82 20.87 -22.45
C SER A 144 2.34 22.32 -22.44
N TYR A 145 3.27 23.27 -22.55
CA TYR A 145 2.95 24.68 -22.84
C TYR A 145 2.13 24.86 -24.12
N TYR A 146 2.22 23.91 -25.06
CA TYR A 146 1.44 23.92 -26.29
C TYR A 146 0.02 23.37 -26.12
N SER A 147 -0.32 22.72 -25.00
CA SER A 147 -1.68 22.31 -24.70
C SER A 147 -2.56 23.54 -24.43
N THR A 148 -3.84 23.44 -24.76
CA THR A 148 -4.78 24.57 -24.63
C THR A 148 -5.36 24.71 -23.21
N ASP A 149 -5.38 23.61 -22.47
CA ASP A 149 -5.76 23.51 -21.06
C ASP A 149 -5.04 22.30 -20.42
N ASN A 150 -5.41 21.98 -19.18
CA ASN A 150 -4.82 20.90 -18.40
C ASN A 150 -5.66 19.60 -18.41
N ASP A 151 -6.60 19.47 -19.35
CA ASP A 151 -7.48 18.31 -19.45
C ASP A 151 -7.07 17.42 -20.63
N MET A 152 -7.05 16.11 -20.41
CA MET A 152 -6.68 15.11 -21.42
C MET A 152 -7.90 14.29 -21.82
N SER A 153 -8.28 14.36 -23.10
CA SER A 153 -9.41 13.62 -23.66
C SER A 153 -9.10 13.09 -25.05
N SER A 154 -9.91 12.14 -25.52
CA SER A 154 -9.84 11.67 -26.91
C SER A 154 -10.26 12.70 -27.96
N ALA A 155 -10.82 13.85 -27.54
CA ALA A 155 -11.25 14.92 -28.42
C ALA A 155 -10.20 16.02 -28.60
N THR A 156 -9.19 16.09 -27.74
CA THR A 156 -8.17 17.16 -27.74
C THR A 156 -6.79 16.65 -28.19
N ASP A 157 -5.95 17.58 -28.63
CA ASP A 157 -4.55 17.35 -28.98
C ASP A 157 -3.61 17.70 -27.80
N ASN A 158 -4.17 17.85 -26.60
CA ASN A 158 -3.42 18.08 -25.38
C ASN A 158 -2.52 16.89 -25.09
N TYR A 159 -1.32 17.20 -24.60
CA TYR A 159 -0.32 16.21 -24.27
C TYR A 159 0.58 16.69 -23.15
N ALA A 160 1.10 15.72 -22.40
CA ALA A 160 2.06 15.94 -21.34
C ALA A 160 3.41 15.33 -21.72
N TRP A 161 4.48 15.97 -21.28
CA TRP A 161 5.84 15.43 -21.28
C TRP A 161 6.05 14.56 -20.06
N MET A 162 6.84 13.49 -20.18
CA MET A 162 7.26 12.72 -19.01
C MET A 162 8.50 13.37 -18.42
N GLY A 163 8.49 13.72 -17.14
CA GLY A 163 9.54 14.54 -16.52
C GLY A 163 9.59 14.37 -15.00
N THR A 164 10.46 15.13 -14.34
CA THR A 164 10.43 15.21 -12.87
C THR A 164 9.59 16.39 -12.41
N THR A 165 8.90 16.20 -11.30
CA THR A 165 7.99 17.18 -10.72
C THR A 165 7.92 17.03 -9.20
N ASP A 166 7.51 18.11 -8.53
CA ASP A 166 7.16 18.10 -7.12
C ASP A 166 5.86 17.31 -6.87
N LEU A 167 5.56 17.09 -5.59
CA LEU A 167 4.35 16.38 -5.19
C LEU A 167 3.09 17.17 -5.55
N THR A 168 2.11 16.52 -6.16
CA THR A 168 0.76 17.03 -6.37
C THR A 168 -0.27 16.16 -5.63
N THR A 169 -1.50 16.67 -5.48
CA THR A 169 -2.47 16.10 -4.52
C THR A 169 -3.57 15.22 -5.14
N ALA A 170 -3.89 15.35 -6.44
CA ALA A 170 -4.79 14.46 -7.20
C ALA A 170 -5.13 14.98 -8.62
N VAL A 171 -4.98 16.28 -8.86
CA VAL A 171 -5.30 16.95 -10.12
C VAL A 171 -4.11 17.80 -10.57
N PRO A 172 -4.08 18.26 -11.84
CA PRO A 172 -2.98 19.04 -12.35
C PRO A 172 -2.78 20.32 -11.56
N ALA A 173 -1.57 20.55 -11.09
CA ALA A 173 -1.22 21.73 -10.31
C ALA A 173 0.09 22.34 -10.82
N VAL A 174 0.19 23.67 -10.78
CA VAL A 174 1.45 24.36 -11.08
C VAL A 174 2.37 24.20 -9.88
N VAL A 175 3.39 23.36 -10.05
CA VAL A 175 4.44 23.05 -9.07
C VAL A 175 5.79 22.99 -9.78
N GLY A 176 6.89 22.93 -9.03
CA GLY A 176 8.22 22.79 -9.62
C GLY A 176 8.31 21.54 -10.51
N ASN A 177 8.94 21.69 -11.67
CA ASN A 177 9.13 20.61 -12.62
C ASN A 177 10.29 20.84 -13.58
N SER A 178 10.73 19.75 -14.21
CA SER A 178 11.94 19.77 -15.04
C SER A 178 11.83 20.60 -16.33
N PRO A 179 10.68 20.67 -17.05
CA PRO A 179 10.50 21.65 -18.11
C PRO A 179 10.58 23.10 -17.64
N GLN A 180 10.10 23.42 -16.44
CA GLN A 180 10.23 24.76 -15.86
C GLN A 180 11.70 25.12 -15.62
N ASP A 181 12.51 24.21 -15.11
CA ASP A 181 13.96 24.43 -14.93
C ASP A 181 14.66 24.65 -16.28
N ALA A 182 14.26 23.91 -17.31
CA ALA A 182 14.88 23.97 -18.63
C ALA A 182 14.45 25.20 -19.46
N GLN A 183 13.20 25.65 -19.32
CA GLN A 183 12.58 26.65 -20.21
C GLN A 183 12.10 27.93 -19.50
N GLY A 184 12.09 27.95 -18.17
CA GLY A 184 11.60 29.07 -17.37
C GLY A 184 10.09 29.31 -17.47
N ALA A 185 9.32 28.33 -17.94
CA ALA A 185 7.87 28.42 -18.07
C ALA A 185 7.20 27.48 -17.06
N GLU A 186 6.25 28.01 -16.29
CA GLU A 186 5.43 27.22 -15.38
C GLU A 186 4.41 26.38 -16.16
N GLN A 187 4.33 25.08 -15.87
CA GLN A 187 3.30 24.19 -16.39
C GLN A 187 2.64 23.38 -15.27
N ALA A 188 1.39 23.00 -15.49
CA ALA A 188 0.70 22.09 -14.59
C ALA A 188 1.32 20.69 -14.69
N SER A 189 1.51 20.05 -13.55
CA SER A 189 2.10 18.72 -13.45
C SER A 189 1.23 17.80 -12.59
N GLU A 190 1.46 16.51 -12.73
CA GLU A 190 0.96 15.48 -11.83
C GLU A 190 2.05 14.44 -11.53
N SER A 191 2.29 14.17 -10.25
CA SER A 191 3.20 13.12 -9.78
C SER A 191 2.54 11.78 -9.45
N PRO A 192 1.34 11.70 -8.82
CA PRO A 192 0.69 10.43 -8.52
C PRO A 192 -0.10 9.91 -9.73
N VAL A 193 0.59 9.72 -10.86
CA VAL A 193 -0.01 9.31 -12.15
C VAL A 193 0.20 7.84 -12.46
N TRP A 194 0.82 7.08 -11.56
CA TRP A 194 1.24 5.72 -11.83
C TRP A 194 0.45 4.72 -11.02
N THR A 195 0.09 3.60 -11.62
CA THR A 195 -0.20 2.35 -10.90
C THR A 195 0.82 1.30 -11.29
N TYR A 196 1.01 0.29 -10.41
CA TYR A 196 1.98 -0.76 -10.61
C TYR A 196 1.34 -2.14 -10.44
N ASP A 197 1.47 -2.99 -11.47
CA ASP A 197 1.09 -4.39 -11.39
C ASP A 197 2.30 -5.26 -10.99
N PRO A 198 2.34 -5.80 -9.76
CA PRO A 198 3.46 -6.63 -9.32
C PRO A 198 3.58 -7.97 -10.05
N ALA A 199 2.54 -8.43 -10.76
CA ALA A 199 2.58 -9.69 -11.50
C ALA A 199 3.29 -9.56 -12.85
N THR A 200 3.14 -8.40 -13.51
CA THR A 200 3.69 -8.13 -14.85
C THR A 200 4.83 -7.10 -14.83
N ALA A 201 5.06 -6.48 -13.67
CA ALA A 201 5.91 -5.31 -13.49
C ALA A 201 5.51 -4.11 -14.35
N GLU A 202 4.28 -4.09 -14.89
CA GLU A 202 3.78 -3.01 -15.74
C GLU A 202 3.45 -1.77 -14.90
N LEU A 203 3.90 -0.61 -15.38
CA LEU A 203 3.56 0.70 -14.86
C LEU A 203 2.50 1.32 -15.78
N THR A 204 1.32 1.60 -15.25
CA THR A 204 0.23 2.23 -16.01
C THR A 204 0.16 3.71 -15.68
N LEU A 205 0.16 4.54 -16.71
CA LEU A 205 0.05 5.99 -16.58
C LEU A 205 -1.42 6.44 -16.66
N THR A 206 -1.85 7.29 -15.74
CA THR A 206 -3.18 7.88 -15.68
C THR A 206 -3.08 9.38 -15.39
N TRP A 207 -3.76 10.20 -16.19
CA TRP A 207 -3.92 11.64 -15.96
C TRP A 207 -5.30 11.92 -15.36
N TYR A 208 -5.39 12.86 -14.42
CA TYR A 208 -6.66 13.35 -13.92
C TYR A 208 -6.94 14.74 -14.49
N ASN A 209 -8.15 14.98 -14.95
CA ASN A 209 -8.54 16.30 -15.41
C ASN A 209 -8.72 17.25 -14.23
N THR A 210 -8.82 18.54 -14.53
CA THR A 210 -9.01 19.61 -13.54
C THR A 210 -10.29 19.46 -12.71
N ASP A 211 -11.30 18.74 -13.21
CA ASP A 211 -12.54 18.40 -12.52
C ASP A 211 -12.45 17.13 -11.66
N GLY A 212 -11.28 16.47 -11.63
CA GLY A 212 -11.04 15.21 -10.93
C GLY A 212 -11.51 13.96 -11.68
N SER A 213 -12.05 14.11 -12.89
CA SER A 213 -12.36 12.96 -13.76
C SER A 213 -11.07 12.32 -14.30
N MET A 214 -11.11 11.03 -14.56
CA MET A 214 -9.99 10.34 -15.20
C MET A 214 -9.92 10.72 -16.68
N GLY A 215 -8.80 11.28 -17.11
CA GLY A 215 -8.55 11.61 -18.50
C GLY A 215 -8.34 10.37 -19.37
N THR A 216 -8.49 10.53 -20.69
CA THR A 216 -7.98 9.50 -21.61
C THR A 216 -6.47 9.65 -21.67
N THR A 217 -5.70 8.66 -21.22
CA THR A 217 -4.23 8.75 -21.13
C THR A 217 -3.58 7.61 -21.89
N ILE A 218 -2.85 7.96 -22.94
CA ILE A 218 -2.15 7.02 -23.81
C ILE A 218 -0.66 7.39 -23.77
N PRO A 219 0.20 6.55 -23.15
CA PRO A 219 1.63 6.78 -23.20
C PRO A 219 2.16 6.52 -24.61
N VAL A 220 2.94 7.45 -25.12
CA VAL A 220 3.52 7.37 -26.46
C VAL A 220 4.98 7.82 -26.47
N LYS A 221 5.71 7.40 -27.50
CA LYS A 221 7.00 8.00 -27.86
C LYS A 221 6.95 8.61 -29.25
N ALA A 222 7.70 9.69 -29.46
CA ALA A 222 8.01 10.22 -30.78
C ALA A 222 9.53 10.45 -30.86
N GLY A 223 10.21 9.73 -31.76
CA GLY A 223 11.68 9.65 -31.74
C GLY A 223 12.17 9.00 -30.44
N SER A 224 12.99 9.72 -29.68
CA SER A 224 13.44 9.32 -28.35
C SER A 224 12.59 9.91 -27.22
N ILE A 225 11.68 10.85 -27.46
CA ILE A 225 11.01 11.57 -26.37
C ILE A 225 9.72 10.86 -25.96
N LEU A 226 9.45 10.87 -24.66
CA LEU A 226 8.29 10.26 -24.02
C LEU A 226 7.19 11.28 -23.75
N TYR A 227 5.95 10.88 -24.01
CA TYR A 227 4.76 11.71 -23.86
C TYR A 227 3.58 10.90 -23.29
N ALA A 228 2.56 11.63 -22.87
CA ALA A 228 1.21 11.12 -22.67
C ALA A 228 0.21 11.99 -23.43
N THR A 229 -0.78 11.39 -24.08
CA THR A 229 -1.83 12.12 -24.82
C THR A 229 -3.18 11.40 -24.73
N GLY A 230 -4.27 12.13 -24.93
CA GLY A 230 -5.60 11.54 -25.06
C GLY A 230 -5.92 11.08 -26.49
N ASN A 231 -5.20 11.60 -27.49
CA ASN A 231 -5.43 11.27 -28.89
C ASN A 231 -4.12 11.22 -29.70
N VAL A 232 -3.68 9.99 -30.02
CA VAL A 232 -2.44 9.74 -30.76
C VAL A 232 -2.46 10.31 -32.18
N GLU A 233 -3.60 10.24 -32.86
CA GLU A 233 -3.74 10.70 -34.24
C GLU A 233 -3.68 12.23 -34.32
N GLN A 234 -4.35 12.93 -33.40
CA GLN A 234 -4.28 14.39 -33.32
C GLN A 234 -2.87 14.86 -32.96
N LEU A 235 -2.21 14.22 -31.99
CA LEU A 235 -0.82 14.53 -31.63
C LEU A 235 0.12 14.34 -32.83
N ALA A 236 0.02 13.20 -33.52
CA ALA A 236 0.83 12.90 -34.70
C ALA A 236 0.60 13.90 -35.83
N SER A 237 -0.67 14.27 -36.09
CA SER A 237 -1.03 15.26 -37.10
C SER A 237 -0.50 16.66 -36.74
N ARG A 238 -0.65 17.08 -35.49
CA ARG A 238 -0.22 18.39 -34.98
C ARG A 238 1.25 18.65 -35.25
N PHE A 239 2.10 17.64 -35.03
CA PHE A 239 3.56 17.76 -35.16
C PHE A 239 4.10 17.19 -36.47
N ASN A 240 3.25 16.69 -37.37
CA ASN A 240 3.65 15.95 -38.57
C ASN A 240 4.65 14.81 -38.24
N ARG A 241 4.33 14.01 -37.21
CA ARG A 241 5.16 12.93 -36.66
C ARG A 241 4.52 11.57 -36.94
N PRO A 242 4.80 10.92 -38.08
CA PRO A 242 4.30 9.57 -38.37
C PRO A 242 4.99 8.49 -37.53
N ASP A 243 6.01 8.85 -36.76
CA ASP A 243 6.80 7.99 -35.88
C ASP A 243 6.25 7.91 -34.44
N VAL A 244 5.10 8.50 -34.14
CA VAL A 244 4.44 8.33 -32.83
C VAL A 244 4.08 6.86 -32.64
N ARG A 245 4.49 6.27 -31.52
CA ARG A 245 4.21 4.86 -31.16
C ARG A 245 3.61 4.80 -29.77
N ILE A 246 2.59 3.97 -29.59
CA ILE A 246 2.04 3.66 -28.27
C ILE A 246 3.01 2.72 -27.57
N ILE A 247 3.28 3.00 -26.30
CA ILE A 247 4.29 2.28 -25.52
C ILE A 247 3.69 1.69 -24.24
N LYS A 248 4.46 0.82 -23.61
CA LYS A 248 4.26 0.37 -22.23
C LYS A 248 5.50 0.64 -21.41
N TYR A 249 5.30 0.82 -20.12
CA TYR A 249 6.37 0.98 -19.13
C TYR A 249 6.46 -0.26 -18.27
N HIS A 250 7.67 -0.75 -18.02
CA HIS A 250 7.93 -1.86 -17.11
C HIS A 250 9.00 -1.47 -16.09
N LEU A 251 8.80 -1.83 -14.82
CA LEU A 251 9.81 -1.65 -13.78
C LEU A 251 10.74 -2.87 -13.75
N VAL A 252 11.95 -2.71 -14.27
CA VAL A 252 12.99 -3.75 -14.23
C VAL A 252 13.78 -3.60 -12.94
N GLN A 253 13.52 -4.48 -11.98
CA GLN A 253 14.20 -4.46 -10.68
C GLN A 253 15.70 -4.62 -10.85
N THR A 254 16.47 -3.66 -10.33
CA THR A 254 17.91 -3.79 -10.21
C THR A 254 18.20 -4.42 -8.86
N THR A 255 18.89 -5.56 -8.85
CA THR A 255 19.30 -6.18 -7.59
C THR A 255 20.34 -5.26 -6.94
N MET A 256 19.89 -4.40 -6.03
CA MET A 256 20.79 -3.66 -5.16
C MET A 256 21.49 -4.72 -4.31
N VAL A 257 22.75 -5.02 -4.62
CA VAL A 257 23.62 -5.76 -3.71
C VAL A 257 23.70 -4.90 -2.46
N GLN A 258 22.93 -5.26 -1.43
CA GLN A 258 23.09 -4.67 -0.11
C GLN A 258 24.50 -5.00 0.35
N ASN A 259 25.41 -4.04 0.23
CA ASN A 259 26.69 -4.10 0.92
C ASN A 259 26.37 -4.15 2.42
N ARG A 260 26.51 -5.34 2.99
CA ARG A 260 26.52 -5.57 4.44
C ARG A 260 27.79 -5.05 5.07
#